data_AF-A0A7V9AGF0-F1
#
_entry.id   AF-A0A7V9AGF0-F1
#
_cell.length_a   1.000
_cell.length_b   1.000
_cell.length_c   1.000
_cell.angle_alpha   90.00
_cell.angle_beta   90.00
_cell.angle_gamma   90.00
#
_symmetry.space_group_name_H-M   'P 1'
#
loop_
_entity.id
_entity.type
_entity.pdbx_description
1 polymer ?
#
loop_
_entity_poly.entity_id
_entity_poly.type
_entity_poly.pdbx_seq_one_letter_code
_entity_poly.pdbx_strand_id
1 'polypeptide(L)'
;MKTPLEAPPEQIKAETGTKSEKSAASVIDTSKMSAGKAAALELAESSRDPLDERGSFASNLFVGKFTFDRIFPWPEQSAEDKTAGEAFLAQLKAYLHENVDADEIDRTGEIPQKNIDDLFAMGAFAIKVPKQYGGLGLSQVNYGRAAMLFGSWDANLTALVSAHQSIGVPQPLLLFGTEEQKAKYLPRVARKEISAFALTEMNAGSDPANMSLRADLSEDGSAWILNGEKLWCTNLIKAGVLVVMAK
;
A
#
# COMPACT_ATOMS: atom_id res chain seq x y z
N MET A 1 23.99 -7.24 5.30
CA MET A 1 22.93 -7.87 6.13
C MET A 1 21.60 -7.60 5.43
N LYS A 2 20.89 -8.64 4.99
CA LYS A 2 19.60 -8.51 4.30
C LYS A 2 18.58 -7.90 5.26
N THR A 3 17.83 -6.91 4.79
CA THR A 3 16.95 -6.11 5.66
C THR A 3 15.63 -6.87 5.92
N PRO A 4 14.98 -6.73 7.09
CA PRO A 4 13.72 -7.42 7.41
C PRO A 4 12.51 -7.06 6.54
N LEU A 5 12.68 -6.14 5.57
CA LEU A 5 11.64 -5.66 4.66
C LEU A 5 11.80 -6.21 3.24
N GLU A 6 12.88 -6.94 2.95
CA GLU A 6 13.00 -7.69 1.70
C GLU A 6 12.24 -9.00 1.88
N ALA A 7 11.17 -9.19 1.10
CA ALA A 7 10.65 -10.52 0.85
C ALA A 7 11.83 -11.40 0.39
N PRO A 8 12.01 -12.63 0.93
CA PRO A 8 13.10 -13.49 0.53
C PRO A 8 13.21 -13.55 -1.00
N PRO A 9 14.42 -13.60 -1.59
CA PRO A 9 14.56 -13.63 -3.06
C PRO A 9 13.74 -14.75 -3.72
N GLU A 10 13.47 -15.84 -3.00
CA GLU A 10 12.56 -16.90 -3.43
C GLU A 10 11.09 -16.48 -3.46
N GLN A 11 10.65 -15.65 -2.50
CA GLN A 11 9.30 -15.08 -2.47
C GLN A 11 9.10 -14.08 -3.61
N ILE A 12 10.06 -13.19 -3.86
CA ILE A 12 10.01 -12.26 -5.02
C ILE A 12 9.98 -13.06 -6.33
N LYS A 13 10.84 -14.08 -6.47
CA LYS A 13 10.85 -14.94 -7.68
C LYS A 13 9.57 -15.78 -7.83
N ALA A 14 8.89 -16.13 -6.74
CA ALA A 14 7.60 -16.83 -6.77
C ALA A 14 6.42 -15.90 -7.10
N GLU A 15 6.52 -14.62 -6.73
CA GLU A 15 5.49 -13.59 -6.95
C GLU A 15 5.64 -12.87 -8.30
N THR A 16 6.87 -12.74 -8.84
CA THR A 16 7.17 -12.00 -10.08
C THR A 16 7.77 -12.85 -11.20
N GLY A 17 8.09 -14.12 -10.94
CA GLY A 17 8.54 -15.04 -11.98
C GLY A 17 7.36 -15.50 -12.82
N THR A 18 7.48 -15.46 -14.14
CA THR A 18 6.61 -16.23 -15.04
C THR A 18 6.72 -17.70 -14.64
N LYS A 19 5.69 -18.21 -13.97
CA LYS A 19 5.65 -19.61 -13.57
C LYS A 19 5.61 -20.48 -14.83
N SER A 20 6.43 -21.52 -14.83
CA SER A 20 6.37 -22.58 -15.82
C SER A 20 4.94 -23.11 -15.88
N GLU A 21 4.31 -23.04 -17.06
CA GLU A 21 3.00 -23.61 -17.34
C GLU A 21 3.02 -25.12 -17.05
N LYS A 22 2.58 -25.52 -15.86
CA LYS A 22 2.04 -26.86 -15.70
C LYS A 22 0.60 -26.79 -16.15
N SER A 23 0.37 -27.12 -17.42
CA SER A 23 -0.96 -27.42 -17.95
C SER A 23 -1.58 -28.53 -17.10
N ALA A 24 -2.52 -28.15 -16.22
CA ALA A 24 -3.40 -29.12 -15.59
C ALA A 24 -4.35 -29.63 -16.68
N ALA A 25 -4.39 -30.95 -16.87
CA ALA A 25 -5.30 -31.55 -17.83
C ALA A 25 -6.75 -31.10 -17.55
N SER A 26 -7.42 -30.60 -18.59
CA SER A 26 -8.82 -30.14 -18.51
C SER A 26 -9.70 -31.22 -17.88
N VAL A 27 -10.34 -30.89 -16.75
CA VAL A 27 -11.29 -31.78 -16.05
C VAL A 27 -12.63 -31.84 -16.80
N ILE A 28 -12.84 -30.96 -17.79
CA ILE A 28 -14.07 -30.87 -18.58
C ILE A 28 -13.92 -31.74 -19.84
N ASP A 29 -14.88 -32.65 -20.06
CA ASP A 29 -14.99 -33.43 -21.29
C ASP A 29 -15.35 -32.52 -22.48
N THR A 30 -14.34 -32.23 -23.31
CA THR A 30 -14.47 -31.40 -24.51
C THR A 30 -14.72 -32.22 -25.79
N SER A 31 -14.88 -33.54 -25.69
CA SER A 31 -14.98 -34.45 -26.86
C SER A 31 -16.14 -34.13 -27.81
N LYS A 32 -17.17 -33.43 -27.31
CA LYS A 32 -18.36 -33.00 -28.07
C LYS A 32 -18.33 -31.53 -28.48
N MET A 33 -17.25 -30.79 -28.21
CA MET A 33 -17.12 -29.38 -28.55
C MET A 33 -16.45 -29.18 -29.92
N SER A 34 -16.78 -28.09 -30.61
CA SER A 34 -16.03 -27.67 -31.78
C SER A 34 -14.61 -27.25 -31.38
N ALA A 35 -13.64 -27.43 -32.29
CA ALA A 35 -12.23 -27.15 -32.02
C ALA A 35 -12.00 -25.72 -31.48
N GLY A 36 -12.70 -24.72 -32.03
CA GLY A 36 -12.60 -23.33 -31.56
C GLY A 36 -13.19 -23.10 -30.16
N LYS A 37 -14.26 -23.82 -29.80
CA LYS A 37 -14.88 -23.71 -28.47
C LYS A 37 -14.04 -24.42 -27.41
N ALA A 38 -13.46 -25.57 -27.75
CA ALA A 38 -12.52 -26.28 -26.89
C ALA A 38 -11.26 -25.43 -26.61
N ALA A 39 -10.67 -24.83 -27.65
CA ALA A 39 -9.49 -23.98 -27.51
C ALA A 39 -9.75 -22.70 -26.69
N ALA A 40 -10.90 -22.04 -26.89
CA ALA A 40 -11.28 -20.87 -26.09
C ALA A 40 -11.51 -21.22 -24.61
N LEU A 41 -12.10 -22.38 -24.33
CA LEU A 41 -12.28 -22.86 -22.96
C LEU A 41 -10.94 -23.23 -22.33
N GLU A 42 -10.06 -23.92 -23.04
CA GLU A 42 -8.73 -24.28 -22.56
C GLU A 42 -7.87 -23.04 -22.26
N LEU A 43 -7.93 -22.01 -23.09
CA LEU A 43 -7.28 -20.72 -22.81
C LEU A 43 -7.85 -20.03 -21.56
N ALA A 44 -9.17 -20.10 -21.37
CA ALA A 44 -9.83 -19.55 -20.19
C ALA A 44 -9.56 -20.36 -18.92
N GLU A 45 -9.31 -21.67 -19.02
CA GLU A 45 -8.91 -22.54 -17.91
C GLU A 45 -7.40 -22.39 -17.61
N SER A 46 -6.52 -22.28 -18.61
CA SER A 46 -5.09 -22.08 -18.41
C SER A 46 -4.75 -20.70 -17.84
N SER A 47 -5.62 -19.71 -18.08
CA SER A 47 -5.55 -18.38 -17.46
C SER A 47 -6.08 -18.35 -16.02
N ARG A 48 -6.64 -19.46 -15.49
CA ARG A 48 -7.01 -19.53 -14.07
C ARG A 48 -5.79 -19.89 -13.26
N ASP A 49 -5.45 -19.02 -12.31
CA ASP A 49 -4.46 -19.38 -11.30
C ASP A 49 -4.84 -20.69 -10.60
N PRO A 50 -3.92 -21.65 -10.49
CA PRO A 50 -4.18 -22.94 -9.85
C PRO A 50 -4.73 -22.75 -8.42
N LEU A 51 -5.78 -23.49 -8.04
CA LEU A 51 -6.44 -23.38 -6.73
C LEU A 51 -5.51 -23.65 -5.54
N ASP A 52 -4.46 -24.44 -5.76
CA ASP A 52 -3.37 -24.74 -4.84
C ASP A 52 -2.45 -23.53 -4.59
N GLU A 53 -2.40 -22.55 -5.50
CA GLU A 53 -1.68 -21.29 -5.33
C GLU A 53 -2.57 -20.19 -4.72
N ARG A 54 -3.89 -20.32 -4.81
CA ARG A 54 -4.91 -19.42 -4.23
C ARG A 54 -5.08 -19.60 -2.71
N GLY A 55 -4.04 -20.00 -1.99
CA GLY A 55 -4.12 -20.54 -0.64
C GLY A 55 -4.48 -19.59 0.51
N SER A 56 -5.32 -18.56 0.31
CA SER A 56 -5.88 -17.80 1.45
C SER A 56 -7.07 -18.54 2.06
N PHE A 57 -7.34 -18.32 3.34
CA PHE A 57 -8.55 -18.85 3.99
C PHE A 57 -9.82 -18.41 3.24
N ALA A 58 -9.92 -17.12 2.87
CA ALA A 58 -11.10 -16.55 2.24
C ALA A 58 -11.41 -17.15 0.86
N SER A 59 -10.41 -17.28 -0.01
CA SER A 59 -10.58 -17.90 -1.34
C SER A 59 -10.93 -19.38 -1.24
N ASN A 60 -10.38 -20.09 -0.27
CA ASN A 60 -10.64 -21.51 -0.07
C ASN A 60 -12.09 -21.81 0.39
N LEU A 61 -12.75 -20.88 1.08
CA LEU A 61 -14.16 -21.02 1.43
C LEU A 61 -15.07 -21.19 0.20
N PHE A 62 -14.78 -20.48 -0.91
CA PHE A 62 -15.58 -20.55 -2.14
C PHE A 62 -15.53 -21.93 -2.82
N VAL A 63 -14.53 -22.75 -2.50
CA VAL A 63 -14.37 -24.12 -3.04
C VAL A 63 -14.56 -25.19 -1.97
N GLY A 64 -15.18 -24.84 -0.84
CA GLY A 64 -15.47 -25.78 0.25
C GLY A 64 -14.21 -26.30 0.98
N LYS A 65 -13.08 -25.59 0.89
CA LYS A 65 -11.84 -25.91 1.60
C LYS A 65 -11.70 -25.01 2.84
N PHE A 66 -11.61 -25.62 4.01
CA PHE A 66 -11.47 -24.90 5.28
C PHE A 66 -10.03 -24.96 5.78
N THR A 67 -9.17 -24.11 5.22
CA THR A 67 -7.72 -24.06 5.48
C THR A 67 -7.42 -23.06 6.60
N PHE A 68 -7.46 -23.54 7.83
CA PHE A 68 -7.30 -22.69 9.02
C PHE A 68 -5.85 -22.32 9.34
N ASP A 69 -4.87 -22.97 8.71
CA ASP A 69 -3.42 -22.82 8.97
C ASP A 69 -2.90 -21.38 8.88
N ARG A 70 -3.59 -20.51 8.14
CA ARG A 70 -3.21 -19.09 8.00
C ARG A 70 -3.88 -18.13 8.99
N ILE A 71 -4.90 -18.59 9.72
CA ILE A 71 -5.67 -17.75 10.64
C ILE A 71 -5.74 -18.33 12.06
N PHE A 72 -5.37 -19.62 12.22
CA PHE A 72 -5.39 -20.34 13.48
C PHE A 72 -4.19 -21.30 13.61
N PRO A 73 -3.48 -21.32 14.76
CA PRO A 73 -3.64 -20.37 15.87
C PRO A 73 -3.36 -18.94 15.42
N TRP A 74 -3.85 -17.95 16.18
CA TRP A 74 -3.70 -16.54 15.82
C TRP A 74 -2.22 -16.23 15.54
N PRO A 75 -1.88 -15.62 14.40
CA PRO A 75 -0.50 -15.30 14.09
C PRO A 75 0.03 -14.25 15.07
N GLU A 76 1.00 -14.64 15.88
CA GLU A 76 1.63 -13.76 16.87
C GLU A 76 2.80 -12.98 16.26
N GLN A 77 2.91 -11.71 16.67
CA GLN A 77 4.10 -10.90 16.39
C GLN A 77 5.30 -11.50 17.12
N SER A 78 6.45 -11.65 16.45
CA SER A 78 7.66 -12.14 17.11
C SER A 78 8.12 -11.16 18.21
N ALA A 79 8.78 -11.67 19.25
CA ALA A 79 9.29 -10.84 20.34
C ALA A 79 10.28 -9.77 19.84
N GLU A 80 11.11 -10.12 18.85
CA GLU A 80 12.05 -9.19 18.20
C GLU A 80 11.31 -8.05 17.49
N ASP A 81 10.33 -8.38 16.65
CA ASP A 81 9.56 -7.35 15.92
C ASP A 81 8.73 -6.49 16.87
N LYS A 82 8.15 -7.09 17.92
CA LYS A 82 7.43 -6.35 18.95
C LYS A 82 8.34 -5.33 19.64
N THR A 83 9.53 -5.77 20.07
CA THR A 83 10.54 -4.93 20.74
C THR A 83 11.02 -3.80 19.82
N ALA A 84 11.19 -4.07 18.53
CA ALA A 84 11.64 -3.07 17.56
C ALA A 84 10.71 -1.84 17.49
N GLY A 85 9.40 -2.02 17.69
CA GLY A 85 8.42 -0.94 17.68
C GLY A 85 8.14 -0.29 19.04
N GLU A 86 8.55 -0.89 20.15
CA GLU A 86 8.12 -0.46 21.50
C GLU A 86 8.55 0.98 21.85
N ALA A 87 9.81 1.33 21.57
CA ALA A 87 10.32 2.67 21.87
C ALA A 87 9.56 3.76 21.09
N PHE A 88 9.33 3.54 19.80
CA PHE A 88 8.58 4.47 18.95
C PHE A 88 7.12 4.60 19.41
N LEU A 89 6.45 3.48 19.71
CA LEU A 89 5.05 3.51 20.14
C LEU A 89 4.88 4.19 21.51
N ALA A 90 5.82 4.01 22.43
CA ALA A 90 5.84 4.70 23.71
C ALA A 90 6.01 6.22 23.53
N GLN A 91 6.97 6.62 22.69
CA GLN A 91 7.20 8.03 22.34
C GLN A 91 5.97 8.66 21.69
N LEU A 92 5.37 7.98 20.70
CA LEU A 92 4.17 8.46 20.01
C LEU A 92 3.02 8.64 20.99
N LYS A 93 2.76 7.65 21.85
CA LYS A 93 1.68 7.73 22.84
C LYS A 93 1.85 8.92 23.79
N ALA A 94 3.06 9.11 24.33
CA ALA A 94 3.34 10.24 25.21
C ALA A 94 3.14 11.58 24.46
N TYR A 95 3.65 11.67 23.23
CA TYR A 95 3.51 12.87 22.41
C TYR A 95 2.04 13.23 22.14
N LEU A 96 1.22 12.25 21.73
CA LEU A 96 -0.21 12.45 21.50
C LEU A 96 -0.89 13.02 22.75
N HIS A 97 -0.65 12.40 23.91
CA HIS A 97 -1.25 12.83 25.17
C HIS A 97 -0.82 14.22 25.63
N GLU A 98 0.45 14.57 25.44
CA GLU A 98 1.03 15.82 25.97
C GLU A 98 0.88 17.02 25.03
N ASN A 99 0.73 16.79 23.71
CA ASN A 99 0.89 17.85 22.69
C ASN A 99 -0.25 17.92 21.66
N VAL A 100 -1.15 16.95 21.62
CA VAL A 100 -2.24 16.93 20.63
C VAL A 100 -3.58 17.17 21.31
N ASP A 101 -4.15 18.34 21.06
CA ASP A 101 -5.54 18.65 21.39
C ASP A 101 -6.45 18.25 20.22
N ALA A 102 -7.16 17.13 20.36
CA ALA A 102 -8.05 16.61 19.32
C ALA A 102 -9.30 17.47 19.13
N ASP A 103 -9.83 18.06 20.21
CA ASP A 103 -11.03 18.90 20.16
C ASP A 103 -10.74 20.21 19.43
N GLU A 104 -9.54 20.76 19.60
CA GLU A 104 -9.10 21.94 18.84
C GLU A 104 -8.92 21.64 17.35
N ILE A 105 -8.36 20.48 17.01
CA ILE A 105 -8.22 20.05 15.60
C ILE A 105 -9.59 19.96 14.93
N ASP A 106 -10.58 19.34 15.60
CA ASP A 106 -11.94 19.22 15.06
C ASP A 106 -12.62 20.59 14.93
N ARG A 107 -12.54 21.41 15.99
CA ARG A 107 -13.16 22.75 16.02
C ARG A 107 -12.61 23.70 14.96
N THR A 108 -11.31 23.63 14.68
CA THR A 108 -10.64 24.53 13.73
C THR A 108 -10.53 23.95 12.32
N GLY A 109 -10.62 22.62 12.19
CA GLY A 109 -10.35 21.91 10.94
C GLY A 109 -8.87 21.87 10.56
N GLU A 110 -7.95 22.22 11.47
CA GLU A 110 -6.52 22.32 11.17
C GLU A 110 -5.66 21.57 12.19
N ILE A 111 -4.72 20.78 11.67
CA ILE A 111 -3.68 20.15 12.47
C ILE A 111 -2.55 21.17 12.65
N PRO A 112 -2.17 21.55 13.89
CA PRO A 112 -1.09 22.50 14.13
C PRO A 112 0.20 22.08 13.43
N GLN A 113 0.87 23.01 12.74
CA GLN A 113 2.10 22.70 11.99
C GLN A 113 3.19 22.09 12.87
N LYS A 114 3.30 22.57 14.12
CA LYS A 114 4.22 21.99 15.11
C LYS A 114 3.99 20.48 15.30
N ASN A 115 2.73 20.04 15.31
CA ASN A 115 2.40 18.63 15.47
C ASN A 115 2.83 17.81 14.25
N ILE A 116 2.70 18.37 13.04
CA ILE A 116 3.19 17.74 11.81
C ILE A 116 4.72 17.62 11.85
N ASP A 117 5.42 18.69 12.23
CA ASP A 117 6.89 18.74 12.27
C ASP A 117 7.47 17.76 13.29
N ASP A 118 6.89 17.70 14.49
CA ASP A 118 7.33 16.77 15.54
C ASP A 118 7.04 15.31 15.15
N LEU A 119 5.91 15.04 14.49
CA LEU A 119 5.59 13.72 13.94
C LEU A 119 6.57 13.30 12.83
N PHE A 120 7.03 14.22 11.99
CA PHE A 120 8.14 13.96 11.06
C PHE A 120 9.43 13.65 11.81
N ALA A 121 9.78 14.46 12.81
CA ALA A 121 11.03 14.33 13.56
C ALA A 121 11.15 12.97 14.29
N MET A 122 10.04 12.41 14.77
CA MET A 122 10.01 11.07 15.38
C MET A 122 9.81 9.91 14.39
N GLY A 123 9.68 10.20 13.09
CA GLY A 123 9.54 9.20 12.02
C GLY A 123 8.14 8.63 11.84
N ALA A 124 7.09 9.26 12.37
CA ALA A 124 5.72 8.76 12.30
C ALA A 124 5.16 8.74 10.86
N PHE A 125 5.66 9.58 9.96
CA PHE A 125 5.34 9.55 8.52
C PHE A 125 6.09 8.46 7.74
N ALA A 126 7.06 7.78 8.35
CA ALA A 126 8.02 6.90 7.68
C ALA A 126 8.22 5.56 8.41
N ILE A 127 7.18 5.07 9.09
CA ILE A 127 7.27 3.92 10.00
C ILE A 127 7.84 2.69 9.29
N LYS A 128 7.37 2.43 8.07
CA LYS A 128 7.76 1.25 7.27
C LYS A 128 8.85 1.51 6.26
N VAL A 129 9.23 2.78 6.06
CA VAL A 129 10.26 3.14 5.10
C VAL A 129 11.60 2.61 5.62
N PRO A 130 12.42 1.93 4.79
CA PRO A 130 13.71 1.40 5.23
C PRO A 130 14.63 2.48 5.80
N LYS A 131 15.44 2.10 6.80
CA LYS A 131 16.37 3.01 7.49
C LYS A 131 17.35 3.71 6.55
N GLN A 132 17.77 3.05 5.46
CA GLN A 132 18.65 3.64 4.44
C GLN A 132 18.04 4.87 3.74
N TYR A 133 16.70 4.96 3.71
CA TYR A 133 15.99 6.13 3.19
C TYR A 133 15.48 7.06 4.30
N GLY A 134 15.92 6.86 5.55
CA GLY A 134 15.59 7.71 6.70
C GLY A 134 14.28 7.40 7.40
N GLY A 135 13.65 6.24 7.13
CA GLY A 135 12.50 5.78 7.92
C GLY A 135 12.89 4.91 9.11
N LEU A 136 11.89 4.38 9.82
CA LEU A 136 12.10 3.54 11.01
C LEU A 136 12.38 2.07 10.66
N GLY A 137 11.94 1.62 9.47
CA GLY A 137 12.09 0.24 9.01
C GLY A 137 11.29 -0.78 9.83
N LEU A 138 10.18 -0.36 10.43
CA LEU A 138 9.31 -1.21 11.24
C LEU A 138 8.35 -2.02 10.37
N SER A 139 7.87 -3.14 10.92
CA SER A 139 6.93 -4.03 10.24
C SER A 139 5.54 -3.41 10.02
N GLN A 140 4.75 -4.05 9.17
CA GLN A 140 3.33 -3.74 9.00
C GLN A 140 2.53 -3.89 10.30
N VAL A 141 2.91 -4.83 11.19
CA VAL A 141 2.24 -5.01 12.49
C VAL A 141 2.50 -3.81 13.39
N ASN A 142 3.74 -3.32 13.45
CA ASN A 142 4.08 -2.12 14.21
C ASN A 142 3.43 -0.85 13.63
N TYR A 143 3.32 -0.74 12.31
CA TYR A 143 2.51 0.31 11.68
C TYR A 143 1.04 0.23 12.12
N GLY A 144 0.43 -0.95 12.12
CA GLY A 144 -0.93 -1.15 12.62
C GLY A 144 -1.09 -0.74 14.10
N ARG A 145 -0.11 -1.06 14.94
CA ARG A 145 -0.07 -0.61 16.36
C ARG A 145 -0.04 0.91 16.47
N ALA A 146 0.74 1.59 15.63
CA ALA A 146 0.78 3.05 15.60
C ALA A 146 -0.53 3.66 15.08
N ALA A 147 -1.11 3.07 14.03
CA ALA A 147 -2.41 3.49 13.50
C ALA A 147 -3.53 3.36 14.54
N MET A 148 -3.53 2.30 15.37
CA MET A 148 -4.45 2.17 16.50
C MET A 148 -4.26 3.28 17.55
N LEU A 149 -3.00 3.68 17.84
CA LEU A 149 -2.74 4.79 18.76
C LEU A 149 -3.28 6.11 18.21
N PHE A 150 -2.97 6.45 16.95
CA PHE A 150 -3.55 7.62 16.29
C PHE A 150 -5.08 7.58 16.32
N GLY A 151 -5.68 6.46 15.91
CA GLY A 151 -7.13 6.32 15.84
C GLY A 151 -7.83 6.37 17.19
N SER A 152 -7.14 5.98 18.26
CA SER A 152 -7.64 6.10 19.63
C SER A 152 -7.59 7.54 20.19
N TRP A 153 -6.87 8.44 19.52
CA TRP A 153 -6.65 9.81 19.97
C TRP A 153 -7.33 10.84 19.06
N ASP A 154 -6.99 10.83 17.77
CA ASP A 154 -7.56 11.75 16.77
C ASP A 154 -7.60 11.11 15.37
N ALA A 155 -8.80 11.14 14.76
CA ALA A 155 -9.04 10.55 13.45
C ALA A 155 -8.40 11.38 12.32
N ASN A 156 -8.21 12.69 12.49
CA ASN A 156 -7.60 13.55 11.48
C ASN A 156 -6.11 13.24 11.31
N LEU A 157 -5.37 13.06 12.41
CA LEU A 157 -3.99 12.57 12.40
C LEU A 157 -3.88 11.19 11.78
N THR A 158 -4.84 10.31 12.08
CA THR A 158 -4.91 8.97 11.46
C THR A 158 -5.02 9.08 9.95
N ALA A 159 -5.94 9.92 9.45
CA ALA A 159 -6.14 10.15 8.02
C ALA A 159 -4.89 10.77 7.36
N LEU A 160 -4.27 11.77 8.00
CA LEU A 160 -3.05 12.43 7.51
C LEU A 160 -1.89 11.43 7.33
N VAL A 161 -1.58 10.66 8.38
CA VAL A 161 -0.45 9.72 8.40
C VAL A 161 -0.73 8.50 7.52
N SER A 162 -1.96 8.00 7.52
CA SER A 162 -2.38 6.87 6.67
C SER A 162 -2.35 7.22 5.19
N ALA A 163 -2.97 8.34 4.78
CA ALA A 163 -2.94 8.80 3.39
C ALA A 163 -1.50 9.04 2.92
N HIS A 164 -0.63 9.55 3.80
CA HIS A 164 0.79 9.73 3.48
C HIS A 164 1.50 8.42 3.18
N GLN A 165 1.42 7.38 4.03
CA GLN A 165 2.32 6.22 3.92
C GLN A 165 1.68 4.89 3.52
N SER A 166 0.35 4.76 3.63
CA SER A 166 -0.37 3.54 3.22
C SER A 166 -0.72 3.54 1.75
N ILE A 167 -1.05 4.70 1.17
CA ILE A 167 -1.44 4.82 -0.25
C ILE A 167 -0.63 5.89 -0.99
N GLY A 168 -0.17 6.92 -0.28
CA GLY A 168 0.69 7.96 -0.82
C GLY A 168 2.06 7.44 -1.26
N VAL A 169 2.88 8.35 -1.76
CA VAL A 169 4.15 8.09 -2.47
C VAL A 169 5.05 6.99 -1.86
N PRO A 170 5.25 6.86 -0.53
CA PRO A 170 6.01 5.76 0.06
C PRO A 170 5.57 4.36 -0.40
N GLN A 171 4.27 4.06 -0.43
CA GLN A 171 3.82 2.68 -0.65
C GLN A 171 4.04 2.22 -2.10
N PRO A 172 3.62 2.95 -3.14
CA PRO A 172 3.90 2.56 -4.52
C PRO A 172 5.40 2.51 -4.83
N LEU A 173 6.22 3.40 -4.26
CA LEU A 173 7.67 3.35 -4.46
C LEU A 173 8.32 2.12 -3.83
N LEU A 174 7.87 1.71 -2.64
CA LEU A 174 8.39 0.50 -2.00
C LEU A 174 8.06 -0.76 -2.81
N LEU A 175 6.87 -0.82 -3.41
CA LEU A 175 6.41 -1.98 -4.17
C LEU A 175 6.92 -2.02 -5.61
N PHE A 176 6.92 -0.87 -6.28
CA PHE A 176 7.08 -0.79 -7.74
C PHE A 176 8.14 0.21 -8.21
N GLY A 177 8.69 1.02 -7.29
CA GLY A 177 9.66 2.05 -7.64
C GLY A 177 11.01 1.48 -8.06
N THR A 178 11.68 2.16 -8.98
CA THR A 178 13.09 1.89 -9.28
C THR A 178 13.98 2.37 -8.13
N GLU A 179 15.22 1.91 -8.08
CA GLU A 179 16.18 2.34 -7.05
C GLU A 179 16.45 3.86 -7.12
N GLU A 180 16.47 4.43 -8.32
CA GLU A 180 16.62 5.87 -8.52
C GLU A 180 15.42 6.65 -7.97
N GLN A 181 14.20 6.15 -8.19
CA GLN A 181 12.98 6.77 -7.66
C GLN A 181 12.93 6.66 -6.13
N LYS A 182 13.25 5.49 -5.57
CA LYS A 182 13.31 5.28 -4.11
C LYS A 182 14.33 6.22 -3.47
N ALA A 183 15.55 6.27 -4.00
CA ALA A 183 16.61 7.14 -3.49
C ALA A 183 16.24 8.63 -3.59
N LYS A 184 15.51 9.03 -4.63
CA LYS A 184 15.07 10.42 -4.83
C LYS A 184 13.93 10.84 -3.89
N TYR A 185 12.92 9.98 -3.71
CA TYR A 185 11.66 10.39 -3.10
C TYR A 185 11.47 9.89 -1.67
N LEU A 186 11.91 8.68 -1.32
CA LEU A 186 11.70 8.13 0.03
C LEU A 186 12.33 9.01 1.13
N PRO A 187 13.55 9.58 0.98
CA PRO A 187 14.09 10.50 1.96
C PRO A 187 13.31 11.81 2.14
N ARG A 188 12.61 12.26 1.09
CA ARG A 188 11.81 13.50 1.13
C ARG A 188 10.55 13.29 1.97
N VAL A 189 9.80 12.24 1.65
CA VAL A 189 8.57 11.86 2.37
C VAL A 189 8.87 11.33 3.76
N ALA A 190 10.08 10.83 4.03
CA ALA A 190 10.44 10.42 5.37
C ALA A 190 10.70 11.60 6.34
N ARG A 191 11.05 12.79 5.82
CA ARG A 191 11.61 13.87 6.65
C ARG A 191 10.83 15.17 6.65
N LYS A 192 10.14 15.52 5.54
CA LYS A 192 9.61 16.89 5.40
C LYS A 192 8.44 17.06 4.43
N GLU A 193 8.24 16.16 3.48
CA GLU A 193 7.17 16.34 2.49
C GLU A 193 6.00 15.42 2.77
N ILE A 194 4.83 16.01 3.01
CA ILE A 194 3.59 15.24 3.06
C ILE A 194 3.31 14.71 1.65
N SER A 195 2.86 13.46 1.56
CA SER A 195 2.41 12.88 0.31
C SER A 195 0.90 12.72 0.23
N ALA A 196 0.37 12.73 -1.00
CA ALA A 196 -1.04 12.53 -1.31
C ALA A 196 -1.21 11.48 -2.42
N PHE A 197 -2.44 11.00 -2.57
CA PHE A 197 -2.83 10.04 -3.60
C PHE A 197 -4.08 10.56 -4.34
N ALA A 198 -4.00 10.68 -5.65
CA ALA A 198 -5.01 11.28 -6.49
C ALA A 198 -5.54 10.26 -7.52
N LEU A 199 -6.63 9.59 -7.14
CA LEU A 199 -7.33 8.62 -7.98
C LEU A 199 -8.73 9.09 -8.35
N THR A 200 -9.56 9.40 -7.35
CA THR A 200 -10.97 9.71 -7.50
C THR A 200 -11.22 10.95 -8.37
N GLU A 201 -12.26 10.88 -9.18
CA GLU A 201 -12.76 11.95 -10.05
C GLU A 201 -14.27 12.10 -9.85
N MET A 202 -14.86 13.20 -10.34
CA MET A 202 -16.31 13.46 -10.25
C MET A 202 -17.15 12.30 -10.83
N ASN A 203 -16.66 11.64 -11.88
CA ASN A 203 -17.32 10.53 -12.57
C ASN A 203 -16.74 9.14 -12.21
N ALA A 204 -15.70 9.06 -11.37
CA ALA A 204 -14.99 7.82 -11.07
C ALA A 204 -14.58 7.73 -9.60
N GLY A 205 -15.34 6.96 -8.81
CA GLY A 205 -15.03 6.58 -7.43
C GLY A 205 -14.76 5.08 -7.33
N SER A 206 -15.82 4.29 -7.10
CA SER A 206 -15.75 2.83 -7.01
C SER A 206 -15.36 2.14 -8.33
N ASP A 207 -15.52 2.82 -9.47
CA ASP A 207 -15.08 2.37 -10.80
C ASP A 207 -13.88 3.21 -11.30
N PRO A 208 -12.66 2.95 -10.80
CA PRO A 208 -11.48 3.70 -11.19
C PRO A 208 -11.07 3.47 -12.66
N ALA A 209 -11.50 2.37 -13.30
CA ALA A 209 -11.20 2.12 -14.71
C ALA A 209 -11.85 3.15 -15.64
N ASN A 210 -12.93 3.79 -15.17
CA ASN A 210 -13.64 4.84 -15.90
C ASN A 210 -13.12 6.27 -15.63
N MET A 211 -11.96 6.41 -14.98
CA MET A 211 -11.30 7.71 -14.82
C MET A 211 -11.03 8.38 -16.19
N SER A 212 -11.00 9.71 -16.22
CA SER A 212 -10.96 10.52 -17.44
C SER A 212 -9.71 11.40 -17.54
N LEU A 213 -8.98 11.63 -16.46
CA LEU A 213 -7.71 12.37 -16.51
C LEU A 213 -6.73 11.67 -17.46
N ARG A 214 -6.20 12.43 -18.42
CA ARG A 214 -5.25 11.96 -19.43
C ARG A 214 -3.83 12.31 -19.05
N ALA A 215 -2.90 11.42 -19.38
CA ALA A 215 -1.48 11.70 -19.49
C ALA A 215 -1.08 11.55 -20.96
N ASP A 216 -0.93 12.66 -21.66
CA ASP A 216 -0.53 12.69 -23.07
C ASP A 216 0.97 12.97 -23.18
N LEU A 217 1.67 12.27 -24.07
CA LEU A 217 3.10 12.52 -24.28
C LEU A 217 3.29 13.89 -24.96
N SER A 218 4.28 14.67 -24.52
CA SER A 218 4.65 15.94 -25.15
C SER A 218 5.09 15.73 -26.60
N GLU A 219 4.99 16.78 -27.43
CA GLU A 219 5.34 16.71 -28.86
C GLU A 219 6.76 16.17 -29.13
N ASP A 220 7.70 16.45 -28.22
CA ASP A 220 9.09 16.00 -28.28
C ASP A 220 9.37 14.66 -27.57
N GLY A 221 8.35 14.06 -26.94
CA GLY A 221 8.47 12.80 -26.22
C GLY A 221 9.16 12.88 -24.86
N SER A 222 9.51 14.06 -24.35
CA SER A 222 10.33 14.22 -23.15
C SER A 222 9.55 14.22 -21.83
N ALA A 223 8.24 14.45 -21.86
CA ALA A 223 7.39 14.55 -20.68
C ALA A 223 5.95 14.06 -20.93
N TRP A 224 5.22 13.85 -19.84
CA TRP A 224 3.78 13.63 -19.86
C TRP A 224 3.06 14.91 -19.46
N ILE A 225 2.04 15.30 -20.23
CA ILE A 225 1.14 16.41 -19.97
C ILE A 225 -0.13 15.83 -19.35
N LEU A 226 -0.38 16.17 -18.09
CA LEU A 226 -1.56 15.69 -17.35
C LEU A 226 -2.70 16.70 -17.49
N ASN A 227 -3.87 16.25 -17.95
CA ASN A 227 -5.06 17.08 -18.12
C ASN A 227 -6.30 16.39 -17.53
N GLY A 228 -6.91 17.03 -16.54
CA GLY A 228 -8.14 16.56 -15.89
C GLY A 228 -8.26 17.09 -14.46
N GLU A 229 -9.27 16.60 -13.75
CA GLU A 229 -9.56 16.99 -12.37
C GLU A 229 -9.54 15.76 -11.46
N LYS A 230 -9.09 15.95 -10.22
CA LYS A 230 -9.14 14.94 -9.16
C LYS A 230 -9.94 15.49 -7.99
N LEU A 231 -10.63 14.59 -7.29
CA LEU A 231 -11.58 14.91 -6.23
C LEU A 231 -11.15 14.22 -4.92
N TRP A 232 -11.43 14.88 -3.79
CA TRP A 232 -11.26 14.34 -2.42
C TRP A 232 -9.88 13.72 -2.16
N CYS A 233 -8.83 14.40 -2.61
CA CYS A 233 -7.46 13.97 -2.41
C CYS A 233 -6.97 14.37 -1.02
N THR A 234 -7.06 13.46 -0.04
CA THR A 234 -6.52 13.67 1.31
C THR A 234 -5.06 14.14 1.24
N ASN A 235 -4.71 15.12 2.07
CA ASN A 235 -3.42 15.81 2.15
C ASN A 235 -3.08 16.78 0.99
N LEU A 236 -3.86 16.84 -0.09
CA LEU A 236 -3.45 17.53 -1.32
C LEU A 236 -2.98 18.98 -1.10
N ILE A 237 -3.70 19.75 -0.28
CA ILE A 237 -3.38 21.16 -0.02
C ILE A 237 -2.07 21.39 0.76
N LYS A 238 -1.52 20.35 1.41
CA LYS A 238 -0.24 20.40 2.13
C LYS A 238 0.83 19.49 1.48
N ALA A 239 0.51 18.81 0.38
CA ALA A 239 1.39 17.80 -0.20
C ALA A 239 2.56 18.43 -0.97
N GLY A 240 3.77 17.94 -0.71
CA GLY A 240 4.97 18.28 -1.50
C GLY A 240 5.18 17.34 -2.69
N VAL A 241 4.60 16.14 -2.63
CA VAL A 241 4.61 15.13 -3.69
C VAL A 241 3.29 14.38 -3.72
N LEU A 242 2.89 13.90 -4.89
CA LEU A 242 1.65 13.16 -5.04
C LEU A 242 1.77 12.03 -6.07
N VAL A 243 0.95 11.00 -5.88
CA VAL A 243 0.73 9.95 -6.89
C VAL A 243 -0.53 10.32 -7.67
N VAL A 244 -0.45 10.36 -9.00
CA VAL A 244 -1.61 10.60 -9.88
C VAL A 244 -1.90 9.36 -10.69
N MET A 245 -3.15 8.93 -10.69
CA MET A 245 -3.66 7.91 -11.62
C MET A 245 -4.22 8.60 -12.87
N ALA A 246 -3.73 8.22 -14.05
CA ALA A 246 -4.07 8.82 -15.33
C ALA A 246 -4.21 7.75 -16.43
N LYS A 247 -4.91 8.08 -17.51
CA LYS A 247 -5.03 7.28 -18.74
C LYS A 247 -4.01 7.68 -19.79
#